data_AF-A0A7J5L8E9-F1
#
_entry.id   AF-A0A7J5L8E9-F1
#
_cell.length_a   1.000
_cell.length_b   1.000
_cell.length_c   1.000
_cell.angle_alpha   90.00
_cell.angle_beta   90.00
_cell.angle_gamma   90.00
#
_symmetry.space_group_name_H-M   'P 1'
#
loop_
_entity.id
_entity.type
_entity.pdbx_description
1 polymer ?
#
loop_
_entity_poly.entity_id
_entity_poly.type
_entity_poly.pdbx_seq_one_letter_code
_entity_poly.pdbx_strand_id
1 'polypeptide(L)' 'MKKEPKYIAFSTQKGGAGKTTLTVLVASYLHYVMDYNVAVVDCDYPQHSIVEMRERDLKMA' A
#
# COMPACT_ATOMS: atom_id res chain seq x y z
N MET A 1 -20.17 -1.28 18.83
CA MET A 1 -19.56 0.03 18.50
C MET A 1 -19.17 0.01 17.03
N LYS A 2 -19.48 1.06 16.25
CA LYS A 2 -18.92 1.21 14.89
C LYS A 2 -17.40 1.37 15.04
N LYS A 3 -16.61 0.53 14.36
CA LYS A 3 -15.17 0.72 14.27
C LYS A 3 -14.90 1.88 13.32
N GLU A 4 -14.23 2.92 13.80
CA GLU A 4 -13.80 4.03 12.96
C GLU A 4 -12.57 3.62 12.13
N PRO A 5 -12.55 3.88 10.81
CA PRO A 5 -11.37 3.66 9.99
C PRO A 5 -10.17 4.44 10.52
N LYS A 6 -8.98 3.85 10.42
CA LYS A 6 -7.71 4.53 10.70
C LYS A 6 -7.03 4.85 9.38
N TYR A 7 -6.59 6.10 9.23
CA TYR A 7 -5.91 6.58 8.04
C TYR A 7 -4.42 6.68 8.30
N ILE A 8 -3.62 6.08 7.42
CA ILE A 8 -2.15 6.06 7.49
C ILE A 8 -1.62 6.59 6.16
N ALA A 9 -0.69 7.54 6.20
CA ALA A 9 -0.05 8.10 5.01
C ALA A 9 1.47 8.04 5.13
N PHE A 10 2.12 7.44 4.13
CA PHE A 10 3.57 7.46 3.98
C PHE A 10 3.94 8.51 2.92
N SER A 11 4.38 9.68 3.37
CA SER A 11 4.67 10.80 2.49
C SER A 11 6.07 11.39 2.75
N THR A 12 6.77 11.72 1.67
CA THR A 12 8.04 12.46 1.70
C THR A 12 8.34 13.01 0.31
N GLN A 13 9.00 14.17 0.29
CA GLN A 13 9.44 14.85 -0.94
C GLN A 13 10.59 14.10 -1.64
N LYS A 14 11.31 13.22 -0.94
CA LYS A 14 12.43 12.48 -1.50
C LYS A 14 11.94 11.29 -2.34
N GLY A 15 12.34 11.25 -3.61
CA GLY A 15 12.24 10.07 -4.47
C GLY A 15 13.14 8.93 -3.97
N GLY A 16 12.69 7.68 -4.07
CA GLY A 16 13.48 6.52 -3.64
C GLY A 16 13.61 6.34 -2.12
N ALA A 17 12.84 7.07 -1.31
CA ALA A 17 12.86 6.93 0.16
C ALA A 17 12.12 5.69 0.70
N GLY A 18 11.62 4.81 -0.18
CA GLY A 18 10.93 3.58 0.22
C GLY A 18 9.46 3.75 0.59
N LYS A 19 8.80 4.85 0.18
CA LYS A 19 7.36 5.09 0.46
C LYS A 19 6.48 3.92 0.04
N THR A 20 6.54 3.55 -1.23
CA THR A 20 5.77 2.44 -1.81
C THR A 20 6.04 1.13 -1.07
N THR A 21 7.32 0.85 -0.79
CA THR A 21 7.73 -0.35 -0.04
C THR A 21 7.11 -0.38 1.36
N LEU A 22 7.18 0.73 2.11
CA LEU A 22 6.56 0.84 3.43
C LEU A 22 5.05 0.70 3.37
N THR A 23 4.39 1.33 2.39
CA THR A 23 2.94 1.21 2.17
C THR A 23 2.53 -0.26 1.98
N VAL A 24 3.21 -0.97 1.08
CA VAL A 24 2.89 -2.39 0.80
C VAL A 24 3.16 -3.26 2.02
N LEU A 25 4.32 -3.12 2.68
CA LEU A 25 4.66 -3.92 3.86
C LEU A 25 3.69 -3.72 5.03
N VAL A 26 3.33 -2.46 5.32
CA VAL A 26 2.39 -2.15 6.41
C VAL A 26 0.97 -2.62 6.06
N ALA A 27 0.53 -2.44 4.82
CA ALA A 27 -0.77 -2.96 4.37
C ALA A 27 -0.83 -4.49 4.47
N SER A 28 0.22 -5.19 4.02
CA SER A 28 0.32 -6.64 4.11
C SER A 28 0.33 -7.13 5.56
N TYR A 29 1.07 -6.48 6.46
CA TYR A 29 1.07 -6.83 7.88
C TYR A 29 -0.32 -6.63 8.50
N LEU A 30 -0.95 -5.47 8.27
CA LEU A 30 -2.28 -5.18 8.81
C LEU A 30 -3.34 -6.16 8.30
N HIS A 31 -3.26 -6.55 7.03
CA HIS A 31 -4.21 -7.49 6.45
C HIS A 31 -3.92 -8.95 6.85
N TYR A 32 -2.73 -9.46 6.55
CA TYR A 32 -2.44 -10.90 6.69
C TYR A 32 -2.13 -11.33 8.11
N VAL A 33 -1.56 -10.46 8.95
CA VAL A 33 -1.15 -10.81 10.32
C VAL A 33 -2.19 -10.34 11.33
N MET A 34 -2.75 -9.15 11.12
CA MET A 34 -3.62 -8.49 12.09
C MET A 34 -5.12 -8.59 11.75
N ASP A 35 -5.48 -9.22 10.62
CA ASP A 35 -6.87 -9.45 10.17
C ASP A 35 -7.71 -8.16 10.01
N TYR A 36 -7.07 -7.07 9.56
CA TYR A 36 -7.78 -5.83 9.23
C TYR A 36 -8.30 -5.85 7.79
N ASN A 37 -9.45 -5.23 7.59
CA ASN A 37 -9.90 -4.78 6.27
C ASN A 37 -9.08 -3.56 5.87
N VAL A 38 -8.21 -3.72 4.86
CA VAL A 38 -7.27 -2.68 4.41
C VAL A 38 -7.60 -2.27 2.98
N ALA A 39 -7.61 -0.96 2.74
CA ALA A 39 -7.63 -0.38 1.40
C ALA A 39 -6.34 0.44 1.21
N VAL A 40 -5.67 0.24 0.07
CA VAL A 40 -4.48 1.01 -0.31
C VAL A 40 -4.85 1.97 -1.42
N VAL A 41 -4.51 3.25 -1.25
CA VAL A 41 -4.72 4.30 -2.25
C VAL A 41 -3.34 4.78 -2.71
N ASP A 42 -3.03 4.54 -3.99
CA ASP A 42 -1.78 4.99 -4.59
C ASP A 42 -1.95 6.43 -5.13
N CYS A 43 -1.25 7.37 -4.50
CA CYS A 43 -1.26 8.79 -4.86
C CYS A 43 0.02 9.23 -5.58
N ASP A 44 0.86 8.29 -6.04
CA ASP A 44 2.15 8.59 -6.68
C ASP A 44 2.02 8.60 -8.21
N TYR A 45 1.37 9.63 -8.76
CA TYR A 45 1.38 9.88 -10.20
C TYR A 45 2.72 10.54 -10.62
N PRO A 46 3.38 10.08 -11.71
CA PRO A 46 2.94 9.08 -12.68
C PRO A 46 3.45 7.65 -12.41
N GLN A 47 4.05 7.38 -11.26
CA GLN A 47 4.88 6.19 -11.04
C GLN A 47 4.10 4.90 -10.75
N HIS A 48 2.88 4.99 -10.20
CA HIS A 48 1.89 3.90 -10.04
C HIS A 48 2.47 2.51 -9.67
N SER A 49 3.52 2.49 -8.84
CA SER A 49 4.36 1.30 -8.67
C SER A 49 3.62 0.11 -8.07
N ILE A 50 2.52 0.36 -7.33
CA ILE A 50 1.68 -0.69 -6.76
C ILE A 50 0.84 -1.37 -7.86
N VAL A 51 0.26 -0.60 -8.77
CA VAL A 51 -0.55 -1.13 -9.89
C VAL A 51 0.33 -1.98 -10.79
N GLU A 52 1.49 -1.47 -11.19
CA GLU A 52 2.43 -2.22 -12.03
C GLU A 52 2.90 -3.52 -11.35
N MET A 53 3.14 -3.48 -10.04
CA MET A 53 3.48 -4.68 -9.28
C MET A 53 2.35 -5.72 -9.34
N ARG A 54 1.10 -5.29 -9.12
CA ARG A 54 -0.06 -6.17 -9.17
C ARG A 54 -0.25 -6.79 -10.56
N GLU A 55 -0.05 -6.02 -11.62
CA GLU A 55 -0.15 -6.52 -13.00
C GLU A 55 0.90 -7.58 -13.31
N ARG A 56 2.13 -7.41 -12.80
CA ARG A 56 3.19 -8.43 -12.93
C ARG A 56 2.82 -9.71 -12.20
N ASP A 57 2.34 -9.60 -10.96
CA ASP A 57 1.92 -10.76 -10.17
C ASP A 57 0.80 -11.56 -10.87
N LEU A 58 -0.17 -10.87 -11.47
CA LEU A 58 -1.27 -11.50 -12.20
C LEU A 58 -0.84 -12.21 -13.49
N LYS A 59 0.24 -11.77 -14.14
CA LYS A 59 0.79 -12.43 -15.34
C LYS A 59 1.56 -13.71 -15.01
N MET A 60 1.97 -13.88 -13.76
CA MET A 60 2.75 -15.02 -13.30
C MET A 60 1.91 -16.14 -12.67
N ALA A 61 0.61 -15.90 -12.47
CA ALA A 61 -0.37 -16.86 -11.95
C ALA A 61 -1.08 -17.60 -13.10
#